data_AF-A0A7L4DBK7-F1
#
_entry.id   AF-A0A7L4DBK7-F1
#
_cell.length_a   1.000
_cell.length_b   1.000
_cell.length_c   1.000
_cell.angle_alpha   90.00
_cell.angle_beta   90.00
_cell.angle_gamma   90.00
#
_symmetry.space_group_name_H-M   'P 1'
#
loop_
_entity.id
_entity.type
_entity.pdbx_description
1 polymer ?
#
loop_
_entity_poly.entity_id
_entity_poly.type
_entity_poly.pdbx_seq_one_letter_code
_entity_poly.pdbx_strand_id
1 'polypeptide(L)'
;EPSLYTVKALLILDSLGQRLLAKYYDDTFPTAKEQVAFERSIFSKTHQAGGEIACLDGLTIIYRSSVDLFFYVVGGCQENELMLSAVLSCLLDTLGHLLRCWDLGAMAMTTCSNISHLLARRKEVEKRWLLDNMEGTFLVVDEIVDRGVILESDPQQVIQRLSLR
;
A
#
# COMPACT_ATOMS: atom_id res chain seq x y z
N GLU A 1 -19.69 -19.63 -2.91
CA GLU A 1 -20.15 -18.54 -2.02
C GLU A 1 -19.37 -17.29 -2.40
N PRO A 2 -19.97 -16.09 -2.47
CA PRO A 2 -19.20 -14.88 -2.73
C PRO A 2 -18.24 -14.70 -1.55
N SER A 3 -16.94 -14.82 -1.81
CA SER A 3 -15.90 -14.54 -0.83
C SER A 3 -16.01 -13.08 -0.44
N LEU A 4 -16.34 -12.79 0.82
CA LEU A 4 -16.46 -11.44 1.35
C LEU A 4 -15.13 -10.65 1.29
N TYR A 5 -14.02 -11.37 1.09
CA TYR A 5 -12.67 -10.82 1.02
C TYR A 5 -12.30 -10.39 -0.40
N THR A 6 -12.34 -9.09 -0.63
CA THR A 6 -11.87 -8.46 -1.86
C THR A 6 -10.34 -8.42 -1.92
N VAL A 7 -9.69 -8.17 -0.79
CA VAL A 7 -8.23 -8.09 -0.69
C VAL A 7 -7.73 -9.30 0.09
N LYS A 8 -6.92 -10.15 -0.56
CA LYS A 8 -6.30 -11.33 0.05
C LYS A 8 -5.02 -10.99 0.79
N ALA A 9 -4.20 -10.10 0.24
CA ALA A 9 -2.95 -9.68 0.86
C ALA A 9 -2.49 -8.29 0.41
N LEU A 10 -1.73 -7.62 1.27
CA LEU A 10 -1.06 -6.36 1.01
C LEU A 10 0.41 -6.49 1.42
N LEU A 11 1.32 -6.25 0.46
CA LEU A 11 2.75 -6.48 0.65
C LEU A 11 3.52 -5.22 0.26
N ILE A 12 4.57 -4.91 1.01
CA ILE A 12 5.55 -3.88 0.70
C ILE A 12 6.92 -4.55 0.73
N LEU A 13 7.56 -4.58 -0.43
CA LEU A 13 8.89 -5.14 -0.61
C LEU A 13 9.89 -4.03 -0.97
N ASP A 14 11.14 -4.28 -0.64
CA ASP A 14 12.28 -3.47 -1.05
C ASP A 14 12.72 -3.82 -2.49
N SER A 15 13.61 -3.00 -3.06
CA SER A 15 14.26 -3.22 -4.37
C SER A 15 15.07 -4.51 -4.47
N LEU A 16 15.37 -5.16 -3.34
CA LEU A 16 16.04 -6.46 -3.26
C LEU A 16 15.06 -7.63 -3.08
N GLY A 17 13.74 -7.38 -3.06
CA GLY A 17 12.72 -8.38 -2.78
C GLY A 17 12.65 -8.81 -1.31
N GLN A 18 13.22 -8.00 -0.40
CA GLN A 18 13.07 -8.21 1.04
C GLN A 18 11.74 -7.63 1.52
N ARG A 19 11.03 -8.38 2.36
CA ARG A 19 9.76 -7.95 2.96
C ARG A 19 9.99 -6.87 4.00
N LEU A 20 9.32 -5.73 3.80
CA LEU A 20 9.19 -4.66 4.80
C LEU A 20 7.88 -4.78 5.57
N LEU A 21 6.77 -4.98 4.85
CA LEU A 21 5.45 -5.19 5.43
C LEU A 21 4.72 -6.28 4.64
N ALA A 22 4.07 -7.21 5.34
CA ALA A 22 3.15 -8.14 4.71
C ALA A 22 1.96 -8.36 5.64
N LYS A 23 0.76 -8.12 5.10
CA LYS A 23 -0.51 -8.50 5.73
C LYS A 23 -1.22 -9.47 4.80
N TYR A 24 -1.50 -10.66 5.32
CA TYR A 24 -2.33 -11.66 4.66
C TYR A 24 -3.65 -11.72 5.43
N TYR A 25 -4.76 -11.60 4.70
CA TYR A 25 -6.12 -11.60 5.27
C TYR A 25 -6.84 -12.93 5.03
N ASP A 26 -6.25 -13.80 4.21
CA ASP A 26 -6.82 -15.08 3.81
C ASP A 26 -5.86 -16.24 4.17
N ASP A 27 -6.43 -17.42 4.39
CA ASP A 27 -5.71 -18.65 4.75
C ASP A 27 -5.11 -19.36 3.52
N THR A 28 -5.06 -18.70 2.36
CA THR A 28 -4.45 -19.24 1.13
C THR A 28 -2.96 -19.58 1.34
N PHE A 29 -2.26 -18.82 2.19
CA PHE A 29 -0.84 -19.03 2.50
C PHE A 29 -0.62 -19.11 4.03
N PRO A 30 -0.96 -20.27 4.66
CA PRO A 30 -0.94 -20.42 6.11
C PRO A 30 0.48 -20.50 6.67
N THR A 31 1.45 -20.97 5.89
CA THR A 31 2.84 -21.10 6.35
C THR A 31 3.72 -19.94 5.90
N ALA A 32 4.60 -19.48 6.80
CA ALA A 32 5.59 -18.44 6.48
C ALA A 32 6.52 -18.85 5.32
N LYS A 33 6.74 -20.16 5.11
CA LYS A 33 7.55 -20.67 4.01
C LYS A 33 6.86 -20.45 2.65
N GLU A 34 5.56 -20.70 2.57
CA GLU A 34 4.76 -20.46 1.36
C GLU A 34 4.66 -18.96 1.07
N GLN A 35 4.47 -18.13 2.09
CA GLN A 35 4.46 -16.67 1.94
C GLN A 35 5.77 -16.16 1.33
N VAL A 36 6.92 -16.57 1.85
CA VAL A 36 8.23 -16.17 1.29
C VAL A 36 8.44 -16.70 -0.13
N ALA A 37 7.96 -17.91 -0.44
CA ALA A 37 8.02 -18.44 -1.80
C ALA A 37 7.17 -17.63 -2.78
N PHE A 38 5.97 -17.24 -2.35
CA PHE A 38 5.06 -16.39 -3.11
C PHE A 38 5.63 -14.98 -3.32
N GLU A 39 6.12 -14.32 -2.26
CA GLU A 39 6.80 -13.00 -2.32
C GLU A 39 7.93 -13.00 -3.35
N ARG A 40 8.79 -14.05 -3.35
CA ARG A 40 9.87 -14.21 -4.33
C ARG A 40 9.36 -14.39 -5.76
N SER A 41 8.30 -15.16 -5.94
CA SER A 41 7.71 -15.43 -7.26
C SER A 41 7.12 -14.15 -7.86
N ILE A 42 6.40 -13.35 -7.06
CA ILE A 42 5.87 -12.06 -7.48
C ILE A 42 7.02 -11.11 -7.84
N PHE A 43 7.98 -10.94 -6.93
CA PHE A 43 9.10 -10.02 -7.13
C PHE A 43 9.88 -10.33 -8.41
N SER A 44 10.15 -11.62 -8.67
CA SER A 44 10.83 -12.05 -9.90
C SER A 44 10.06 -11.70 -11.17
N LYS A 45 8.73 -11.70 -11.14
CA LYS A 45 7.90 -11.36 -12.30
C LYS A 45 7.74 -9.85 -12.46
N THR A 46 7.60 -9.11 -11.37
CA THR A 46 7.31 -7.67 -11.40
C THR A 46 8.55 -6.81 -11.56
N HIS A 47 9.73 -7.27 -11.14
CA HIS A 47 10.97 -6.47 -11.22
C HIS A 47 11.35 -6.12 -12.66
N GLN A 48 11.05 -6.98 -13.63
CA GLN A 48 11.34 -6.76 -15.06
C GLN A 48 10.11 -6.33 -15.87
N ALA A 49 8.90 -6.49 -15.31
CA ALA A 49 7.67 -6.10 -15.97
C ALA A 49 7.34 -4.65 -15.63
N GLY A 50 7.44 -3.75 -16.61
CA GLY A 50 7.03 -2.33 -16.48
C GLY A 50 5.51 -2.12 -16.43
N GLY A 51 4.73 -3.15 -16.07
CA GLY A 51 3.28 -3.07 -15.90
C GLY A 51 2.87 -2.65 -14.49
N GLU A 52 1.58 -2.36 -14.31
CA GLU A 52 0.97 -2.12 -12.98
C GLU A 52 0.13 -3.32 -12.50
N ILE A 53 -0.08 -4.33 -13.37
CA ILE A 53 -0.99 -5.45 -13.14
C ILE A 53 -0.29 -6.76 -13.55
N ALA A 54 -0.38 -7.76 -12.69
CA ALA A 54 0.10 -9.11 -12.93
C ALA A 54 -0.95 -10.13 -12.48
N CYS A 55 -1.03 -11.26 -13.18
CA CYS A 55 -1.85 -12.40 -12.77
C CYS A 55 -0.92 -13.58 -12.45
N LEU A 56 -1.04 -14.13 -11.25
CA LEU A 56 -0.21 -15.24 -10.76
C LEU A 56 -1.08 -16.24 -9.99
N ASP A 57 -1.01 -17.52 -10.33
CA ASP A 57 -1.68 -18.61 -9.61
C ASP A 57 -3.20 -18.40 -9.41
N GLY A 58 -3.86 -17.74 -10.36
CA GLY A 58 -5.28 -17.40 -10.24
C GLY A 58 -5.55 -16.26 -9.23
N LEU A 59 -4.55 -15.44 -8.96
CA LEU A 59 -4.65 -14.22 -8.17
C LEU A 59 -4.36 -13.01 -9.05
N THR A 60 -5.13 -11.95 -8.83
CA THR A 60 -4.93 -10.67 -9.48
C THR A 60 -4.07 -9.81 -8.58
N ILE A 61 -2.90 -9.40 -9.07
CA ILE A 61 -1.90 -8.65 -8.32
C ILE A 61 -1.76 -7.29 -8.98
N ILE A 62 -2.12 -6.24 -8.26
CA ILE A 62 -1.85 -4.86 -8.65
C ILE A 62 -0.60 -4.43 -7.91
N TYR A 63 0.35 -3.84 -8.64
CA TYR A 63 1.58 -3.39 -8.05
C TYR A 63 2.02 -2.04 -8.61
N ARG A 64 2.76 -1.30 -7.80
CA ARG A 64 3.39 -0.05 -8.21
C ARG A 64 4.74 0.07 -7.55
N SER A 65 5.74 0.45 -8.34
CA SER A 65 7.08 0.77 -7.85
C SER A 65 7.19 2.27 -7.56
N SER A 66 7.98 2.60 -6.55
CA SER A 66 8.29 3.96 -6.11
C SER A 66 9.74 3.99 -5.67
N VAL A 67 10.63 4.58 -6.47
CA VAL A 67 12.10 4.56 -6.30
C VAL A 67 12.67 3.17 -5.97
N ASP A 68 12.78 2.85 -4.68
CA ASP A 68 13.38 1.62 -4.13
C ASP A 68 12.35 0.70 -3.45
N LEU A 69 11.07 1.05 -3.51
CA LEU A 69 9.97 0.32 -2.87
C LEU A 69 9.00 -0.24 -3.90
N PHE A 70 8.46 -1.41 -3.60
CA PHE A 70 7.43 -2.07 -4.39
C PHE A 70 6.22 -2.34 -3.51
N PHE A 71 5.08 -1.81 -3.92
CA PHE A 71 3.80 -1.96 -3.23
C PHE A 71 2.93 -2.93 -4.02
N TYR A 72 2.34 -3.90 -3.33
CA TYR A 72 1.53 -4.95 -3.92
C TYR A 72 0.19 -5.06 -3.19
N VAL A 73 -0.88 -5.16 -3.96
CA VAL A 73 -2.23 -5.52 -3.51
C VAL A 73 -2.65 -6.76 -4.26
N VAL A 74 -3.02 -7.81 -3.52
CA VAL A 74 -3.40 -9.11 -4.07
C VAL A 74 -4.90 -9.32 -3.83
N GLY A 75 -5.63 -9.60 -4.90
CA GLY A 75 -7.04 -10.01 -4.87
C GLY A 75 -7.25 -11.37 -5.53
N GLY A 76 -8.48 -11.88 -5.47
CA GLY A 76 -8.88 -13.09 -6.19
C GLY A 76 -8.94 -12.88 -7.71
N CYS A 77 -8.91 -13.96 -8.50
CA CYS A 77 -9.05 -13.89 -9.97
C CYS A 77 -10.35 -13.26 -10.47
N GLN A 78 -11.40 -13.21 -9.65
CA GLN A 78 -12.70 -12.65 -10.02
C GLN A 78 -12.86 -11.20 -9.54
N GLU A 79 -11.90 -10.68 -8.79
CA GLU A 79 -11.97 -9.32 -8.25
C GLU A 79 -11.71 -8.27 -9.32
N ASN A 80 -12.33 -7.11 -9.15
CA ASN A 80 -12.15 -6.00 -10.07
C ASN A 80 -10.79 -5.34 -9.86
N GLU A 81 -9.94 -5.38 -10.89
CA GLU A 81 -8.63 -4.73 -10.93
C GLU A 81 -8.68 -3.23 -10.59
N LEU A 82 -9.73 -2.52 -11.03
CA LEU A 82 -9.89 -1.09 -10.78
C LEU A 82 -10.08 -0.79 -9.29
N MET A 83 -10.80 -1.66 -8.58
CA MET A 83 -11.03 -1.52 -7.15
C MET A 83 -9.73 -1.76 -6.36
N LEU A 84 -8.96 -2.78 -6.73
CA LEU A 84 -7.65 -3.04 -6.12
C LEU A 84 -6.64 -1.92 -6.44
N SER A 85 -6.70 -1.35 -7.65
CA SER A 85 -5.90 -0.19 -8.04
C SER A 85 -6.26 1.07 -7.25
N ALA A 86 -7.56 1.26 -6.94
CA ALA A 86 -8.00 2.35 -6.07
C ALA A 86 -7.44 2.20 -4.65
N VAL A 87 -7.45 0.99 -4.08
CA VAL A 87 -6.84 0.72 -2.76
C VAL A 87 -5.34 1.02 -2.76
N LEU A 88 -4.61 0.54 -3.77
CA LEU A 88 -3.17 0.79 -3.90
C LEU A 88 -2.86 2.29 -4.05
N SER A 89 -3.65 2.99 -4.87
CA SER A 89 -3.47 4.43 -5.07
C SER A 89 -3.81 5.21 -3.81
N CYS A 90 -4.87 4.86 -3.10
CA CYS A 90 -5.24 5.44 -1.81
C CYS A 90 -4.13 5.26 -0.77
N LEU A 91 -3.53 4.07 -0.68
CA LEU A 91 -2.40 3.81 0.21
C LEU A 91 -1.22 4.74 -0.11
N LEU A 92 -0.81 4.79 -1.37
CA LEU A 92 0.34 5.59 -1.79
C LEU A 92 0.12 7.08 -1.63
N ASP A 93 -1.07 7.57 -1.98
CA ASP A 93 -1.42 8.98 -1.81
C ASP A 93 -1.45 9.34 -0.32
N THR A 94 -2.05 8.50 0.53
CA THR A 94 -2.08 8.71 2.00
C THR A 94 -0.67 8.72 2.59
N LEU A 95 0.18 7.75 2.24
CA LEU A 95 1.57 7.71 2.69
C LEU A 95 2.37 8.91 2.19
N GLY A 96 2.16 9.33 0.93
CA GLY A 96 2.77 10.54 0.37
C GLY A 96 2.33 11.82 1.09
N HIS A 97 1.07 11.88 1.53
CA HIS A 97 0.55 12.97 2.36
C HIS A 97 1.17 12.98 3.76
N LEU A 98 1.29 11.81 4.42
CA LEU A 98 1.94 11.70 5.72
C LEU A 98 3.44 12.05 5.65
N LEU A 99 4.13 11.64 4.59
CA LEU A 99 5.54 11.98 4.36
C LEU A 99 5.74 13.50 4.28
N ARG A 100 4.83 14.22 3.61
CA ARG A 100 4.85 15.68 3.59
C ARG A 100 4.53 16.29 4.95
N CYS A 101 3.53 15.76 5.66
CA CYS A 101 3.10 16.27 6.95
C CYS A 101 4.16 16.09 8.03
N TRP A 102 4.92 14.98 8.00
CA TRP A 102 5.96 14.70 8.99
C TRP A 102 7.30 15.37 8.68
N ASP A 103 7.65 15.60 7.40
CA ASP A 103 8.73 16.54 7.06
C ASP A 103 8.43 17.97 7.57
N LEU A 104 7.15 18.35 7.60
CA LEU A 104 6.64 19.60 8.17
C LEU A 104 6.47 19.55 9.70
N GLY A 105 6.77 18.43 10.37
CA GLY A 105 6.80 18.35 11.83
C GLY A 105 7.84 19.27 12.48
N ALA A 106 8.78 19.81 11.71
CA ALA A 106 9.66 20.91 12.13
C ALA A 106 9.09 22.32 11.86
N MET A 107 8.00 22.46 11.09
CA MET A 107 7.40 23.74 10.75
C MET A 107 5.87 23.67 10.74
N ALA A 108 5.31 24.09 11.87
CA ALA A 108 3.97 24.65 12.01
C ALA A 108 2.80 23.65 12.09
N MET A 109 2.43 23.33 13.33
CA MET A 109 1.09 23.72 13.76
C MET A 109 0.87 25.19 13.37
N THR A 110 -0.26 25.50 12.74
CA THR A 110 -0.80 26.84 12.40
C THR A 110 -0.76 27.19 10.90
N THR A 111 -1.98 27.26 10.33
CA THR A 111 -2.38 27.98 9.11
C THR A 111 -1.69 27.61 7.79
N CYS A 112 -2.28 26.69 7.03
CA CYS A 112 -2.11 26.65 5.57
C CYS A 112 -3.38 26.13 4.87
N SER A 113 -4.48 26.89 4.95
CA SER A 113 -5.63 26.67 4.06
C SER A 113 -5.33 27.03 2.59
N ASN A 114 -4.23 27.74 2.29
CA ASN A 114 -4.03 28.37 0.97
C ASN A 114 -2.65 28.12 0.30
N ILE A 115 -1.80 27.20 0.78
CA ILE A 115 -0.46 26.93 0.18
C ILE A 115 -0.30 25.48 -0.33
N SER A 116 -1.32 24.64 -0.19
CA SER A 116 -1.31 23.24 -0.63
C SER A 116 -1.02 23.03 -2.13
N HIS A 117 -1.23 24.05 -2.97
CA HIS A 117 -1.06 23.97 -4.42
C HIS A 117 0.38 24.16 -4.93
N LEU A 118 1.30 24.76 -4.13
CA LEU A 118 2.66 25.09 -4.58
C LEU A 118 3.75 24.09 -4.18
N LEU A 119 3.44 23.14 -3.28
CA LEU A 119 4.33 22.03 -2.90
C LEU A 119 3.89 20.70 -3.55
N ALA A 120 3.26 20.77 -4.72
CA ALA A 120 2.78 19.62 -5.49
C ALA A 120 3.88 18.86 -6.24
N ARG A 121 5.13 18.86 -5.76
CA ARG A 121 6.09 17.84 -6.23
C ARG A 121 5.66 16.54 -5.57
N ARG A 122 5.12 15.58 -6.34
CA ARG A 122 4.87 14.21 -5.86
C ARG A 122 6.21 13.69 -5.33
N LYS A 123 6.41 13.73 -4.00
CA LYS A 123 7.52 13.02 -3.39
C LYS A 123 7.10 11.57 -3.41
N GLU A 124 7.86 10.77 -4.14
CA GLU A 124 7.74 9.32 -4.08
C GLU A 124 8.12 8.84 -2.68
N VAL A 125 7.46 7.78 -2.22
CA VAL A 125 7.73 7.23 -0.89
C VAL A 125 9.07 6.50 -0.95
N GLU A 126 10.03 6.96 -0.15
CA GLU A 126 11.37 6.37 -0.06
C GLU A 126 11.45 5.35 1.07
N LYS A 127 12.31 4.34 0.89
CA LYS A 127 12.54 3.26 1.86
C LYS A 127 12.87 3.77 3.26
N ARG A 128 13.77 4.76 3.36
CA ARG A 128 14.25 5.28 4.66
C ARG A 128 13.11 5.87 5.48
N TRP A 129 12.29 6.71 4.86
CA TRP A 129 11.15 7.31 5.54
C TRP A 129 10.14 6.25 5.97
N LEU A 130 9.83 5.28 5.10
CA LEU A 130 8.86 4.22 5.43
C LEU A 130 9.35 3.35 6.60
N LEU A 131 10.65 3.08 6.68
CA LEU A 131 11.28 2.37 7.80
C LEU A 131 11.21 3.17 9.11
N ASP A 132 11.46 4.48 9.05
CA ASP A 132 11.38 5.35 10.23
C ASP A 132 9.92 5.50 10.72
N ASN A 133 8.94 5.23 9.85
CA ASN A 133 7.52 5.54 10.04
C ASN A 133 6.60 4.32 9.81
N MET A 134 7.07 3.13 10.24
CA MET A 134 6.34 1.87 10.05
C MET A 134 5.02 1.82 10.83
N GLU A 135 4.95 2.41 12.02
CA GLU A 135 3.72 2.45 12.83
C GLU A 135 2.60 3.22 12.10
N GLY A 136 2.93 4.39 11.54
CA GLY A 136 2.00 5.16 10.70
C GLY A 136 1.57 4.38 9.47
N THR A 137 2.48 3.68 8.82
CA THR A 137 2.17 2.82 7.67
C THR A 137 1.19 1.71 8.04
N PHE A 138 1.35 1.08 9.21
CA PHE A 138 0.45 0.04 9.69
C PHE A 138 -0.96 0.56 9.95
N LEU A 139 -1.08 1.73 10.59
CA LEU A 139 -2.35 2.39 10.86
C LEU A 139 -3.08 2.77 9.57
N VAL A 140 -2.37 3.33 8.58
CA VAL A 140 -2.94 3.65 7.27
C VAL A 140 -3.52 2.40 6.62
N VAL A 141 -2.76 1.29 6.63
CA VAL A 141 -3.23 0.04 6.03
C VAL A 141 -4.50 -0.46 6.72
N ASP A 142 -4.59 -0.38 8.05
CA ASP A 142 -5.79 -0.81 8.80
C ASP A 142 -7.02 0.08 8.54
N GLU A 143 -6.83 1.38 8.30
CA GLU A 143 -7.95 2.28 7.96
C GLU A 143 -8.45 2.08 6.51
N ILE A 144 -7.59 1.62 5.60
CA ILE A 144 -7.95 1.35 4.20
C ILE A 144 -8.59 -0.04 4.06
N VAL A 145 -7.97 -1.06 4.66
CA VAL A 145 -8.40 -2.46 4.56
C VAL A 145 -8.44 -3.09 5.95
N ASP A 146 -9.63 -3.54 6.36
CA ASP A 146 -9.80 -4.33 7.58
C ASP A 146 -10.22 -5.75 7.24
N ARG A 147 -9.42 -6.72 7.66
CA ARG A 147 -9.64 -8.16 7.43
C ARG A 147 -9.99 -8.48 5.97
N GLY A 148 -9.32 -7.85 5.00
CA GLY A 148 -9.54 -8.10 3.57
C GLY A 148 -10.79 -7.43 2.97
N VAL A 149 -11.52 -6.64 3.75
CA VAL A 149 -12.61 -5.77 3.29
C VAL A 149 -12.07 -4.36 3.12
N ILE A 150 -12.37 -3.74 1.98
CA ILE A 150 -12.01 -2.34 1.72
C ILE A 150 -12.97 -1.46 2.53
N LEU A 151 -12.43 -0.71 3.49
CA LEU A 151 -13.18 0.25 4.29
C LEU A 151 -13.24 1.61 3.60
N GLU A 152 -12.11 2.06 3.04
CA GLU A 152 -11.98 3.34 2.38
C GLU A 152 -11.05 3.26 1.17
N SER A 153 -11.38 4.04 0.14
CA SER A 153 -10.56 4.21 -1.05
C SER A 153 -10.21 5.68 -1.34
N ASP A 154 -10.64 6.61 -0.47
CA ASP A 154 -10.30 8.03 -0.57
C ASP A 154 -9.22 8.39 0.46
N PRO A 155 -8.02 8.82 0.02
CA PRO A 155 -6.93 9.17 0.92
C PRO A 155 -7.28 10.32 1.88
N GLN A 156 -8.15 11.27 1.48
CA GLN A 156 -8.52 12.39 2.35
C GLN A 156 -9.32 11.92 3.57
N GLN A 157 -10.24 10.97 3.37
CA GLN A 157 -11.04 10.40 4.45
C GLN A 157 -10.17 9.57 5.40
N VAL A 158 -9.23 8.79 4.86
CA VAL A 158 -8.27 8.01 5.66
C VAL A 158 -7.45 8.91 6.56
N ILE A 159 -6.88 10.00 6.03
CA ILE A 159 -6.10 10.97 6.82
C ILE A 159 -6.95 11.61 7.91
N GLN A 160 -8.20 11.96 7.60
CA GLN A 160 -9.12 12.54 8.58
C GLN A 160 -9.40 11.57 9.73
N ARG A 161 -9.59 10.27 9.44
CA ARG A 161 -9.79 9.25 10.47
C ARG A 161 -8.56 9.01 11.31
N LEU A 162 -7.37 8.98 10.69
CA LEU A 162 -6.10 8.86 11.40
C LEU A 162 -5.84 10.04 12.34
N SER A 163 -6.30 11.24 11.98
CA SER A 163 -6.15 12.44 12.82
C SER A 163 -7.00 12.42 14.10
N LEU A 164 -7.99 11.52 14.18
CA LEU A 164 -8.87 11.36 15.35
C LEU A 164 -8.37 10.29 16.33
N ARG A 165 -7.29 9.57 15.99
CA ARG A 165 -6.64 8.56 16.84
C ARG A 165 -5.41 9.13 17.52
#